data_AF-X0XB77-F1
#
_entry.id   AF-X0XB77-F1
#
_cell.length_a   1.000
_cell.length_b   1.000
_cell.length_c   1.000
_cell.angle_alpha   90.00
_cell.angle_beta   90.00
_cell.angle_gamma   90.00
#
_symmetry.space_group_name_H-M   'P 1'
#
loop_
_entity.id
_entity.type
_entity.pdbx_description
1 polymer ?
#
loop_
_entity_poly.entity_id
_entity_poly.type
_entity_poly.pdbx_seq_one_letter_code
_entity_poly.pdbx_strand_id
1 'polypeptide(L)'
;MFSSDTNKVQSNLPKPPAAPGRPGVKATTSARPEGSQVGPAAAAGFSVIGNDLTILGEKITIISQNKIQVDGHVHGDVHGKQVVISKDGSVTGKICAEKIDVRGGVT
;
A
#
# COMPACT_ATOMS: atom_id res chain seq x y z
N MET A 1 0.47 -27.85 -45.04
CA MET A 1 -0.83 -27.63 -44.37
C MET A 1 -0.61 -27.78 -42.87
N PHE A 2 -1.21 -26.87 -42.11
CA PHE A 2 -1.11 -26.70 -40.67
C PHE A 2 -1.91 -27.75 -39.87
N SER A 3 -1.66 -27.74 -38.55
CA SER A 3 -2.44 -28.28 -37.40
C SER A 3 -1.86 -29.58 -36.83
N SER A 4 -1.13 -29.55 -35.70
CA SER A 4 -1.58 -29.27 -34.32
C SER A 4 -2.77 -30.12 -33.91
N ASP A 5 -2.53 -31.16 -33.12
CA ASP A 5 -3.42 -31.43 -32.00
C ASP A 5 -2.78 -32.26 -30.87
N THR A 6 -3.12 -31.83 -29.66
CA THR A 6 -3.22 -32.59 -28.42
C THR A 6 -1.95 -33.09 -27.72
N ASN A 7 -1.41 -32.19 -26.91
CA ASN A 7 -0.75 -32.46 -25.64
C ASN A 7 -1.54 -33.50 -24.81
N LYS A 8 -0.98 -34.70 -24.63
CA LYS A 8 -1.44 -35.70 -23.68
C LYS A 8 -0.34 -35.93 -22.65
N VAL A 9 -0.49 -35.23 -21.53
CA VAL A 9 0.02 -35.51 -20.19
C VAL A 9 0.41 -36.99 -19.96
N GLN A 10 1.67 -37.23 -19.59
CA GLN A 10 2.07 -38.39 -18.80
C GLN A 10 3.22 -38.01 -17.86
N SER A 11 2.95 -38.14 -16.56
CA SER A 11 3.80 -37.90 -15.40
C SER A 11 5.19 -38.55 -15.44
N ASN A 12 6.20 -37.84 -14.92
CA ASN A 12 6.98 -38.24 -13.74
C ASN A 12 8.24 -37.36 -13.58
N LEU A 13 8.30 -36.52 -12.54
CA LEU A 13 9.53 -35.93 -11.99
C LEU A 13 9.35 -35.79 -10.45
N PRO A 14 10.43 -35.82 -9.65
CA PRO A 14 10.52 -36.67 -8.46
C PRO A 14 10.23 -35.93 -7.15
N LYS A 15 9.89 -36.71 -6.13
CA LYS A 15 9.64 -36.28 -4.75
C LYS A 15 10.90 -35.63 -4.13
N PRO A 16 10.78 -34.52 -3.36
CA PRO A 16 11.90 -33.95 -2.61
C PRO A 16 12.47 -34.94 -1.58
N PRO A 17 13.79 -34.92 -1.31
CA PRO A 17 14.42 -35.84 -0.38
C PRO A 17 13.99 -35.54 1.07
N ALA A 18 13.38 -36.53 1.73
CA ALA A 18 13.17 -36.52 3.17
C ALA A 18 14.43 -37.05 3.86
N ALA A 19 15.12 -36.22 4.64
CA ALA A 19 16.19 -36.65 5.54
C ALA A 19 15.60 -36.98 6.93
N PRO A 20 15.98 -38.11 7.57
CA PRO A 20 15.47 -38.54 8.87
C PRO A 20 16.20 -37.84 10.04
N GLY A 21 15.47 -37.53 11.11
CA GLY A 21 15.89 -36.63 12.19
C GLY A 21 16.84 -37.21 13.25
N ARG A 22 17.39 -36.29 14.06
CA ARG A 22 17.93 -36.52 15.41
C ARG A 22 17.41 -35.43 16.37
N PRO A 23 16.87 -35.77 17.56
CA PRO A 23 16.46 -34.80 18.57
C PRO A 23 17.59 -34.53 19.60
N GLY A 24 17.88 -33.26 19.92
CA GLY A 24 18.90 -32.88 20.91
C GLY A 24 19.14 -31.36 21.10
N VAL A 25 18.22 -30.68 21.79
CA VAL A 25 18.36 -29.57 22.79
C VAL A 25 19.31 -28.34 22.58
N LYS A 26 18.65 -27.16 22.61
CA LYS A 26 19.00 -25.78 23.12
C LYS A 26 19.87 -24.77 22.32
N ALA A 27 19.13 -23.78 21.79
CA ALA A 27 19.21 -22.32 21.99
C ALA A 27 20.53 -21.54 21.74
N THR A 28 20.53 -20.74 20.66
CA THR A 28 20.97 -19.33 20.66
C THR A 28 20.05 -18.52 19.75
N THR A 29 19.34 -17.56 20.34
CA THR A 29 18.53 -16.54 19.66
C THR A 29 19.43 -15.59 18.85
N SER A 30 19.14 -15.39 17.56
CA SER A 30 19.48 -14.15 16.87
C SER A 30 18.43 -13.81 15.81
N ALA A 31 17.74 -12.71 16.12
CA ALA A 31 16.79 -11.89 15.38
C ALA A 31 16.34 -12.35 13.97
N ARG A 32 15.05 -12.68 13.88
CA ARG A 32 14.21 -12.64 12.68
C ARG A 32 13.83 -11.18 12.37
N PRO A 33 13.85 -10.77 11.10
CA PRO A 33 12.78 -9.96 10.55
C PRO A 33 12.10 -10.80 9.44
N GLU A 34 11.01 -11.50 9.72
CA GLU A 34 9.64 -10.98 9.59
C GLU A 34 9.45 -10.18 8.31
N GLY A 35 9.29 -10.93 7.21
CA GLY A 35 8.13 -10.74 6.35
C GLY A 35 8.14 -9.50 5.47
N SER A 36 8.97 -9.51 4.43
CA SER A 36 8.66 -8.77 3.20
C SER A 36 7.58 -9.52 2.41
N GLN A 37 6.39 -9.62 2.99
CA GLN A 37 5.18 -9.93 2.24
C GLN A 37 4.76 -8.64 1.51
N VAL A 38 5.47 -8.34 0.42
CA VAL A 38 4.95 -7.46 -0.63
C VAL A 38 3.95 -8.29 -1.43
N GLY A 39 2.83 -8.63 -0.78
CA GLY A 39 1.63 -8.98 -1.51
C GLY A 39 1.11 -7.69 -2.15
N PRO A 40 0.55 -7.73 -3.37
CA PRO A 40 -0.26 -6.62 -3.86
C PRO A 40 -1.50 -6.57 -2.96
N ALA A 41 -1.37 -5.88 -1.81
CA ALA A 41 -2.51 -5.39 -1.06
C ALA A 41 -3.32 -4.65 -2.10
N ALA A 42 -4.53 -5.15 -2.34
CA ALA A 42 -5.47 -4.69 -3.33
C ALA A 42 -5.29 -3.20 -3.58
N ALA A 43 -5.22 -2.81 -4.86
CA ALA A 43 -5.31 -1.43 -5.30
C ALA A 43 -6.70 -0.83 -4.94
N ALA A 44 -7.09 -0.89 -3.67
CA ALA A 44 -7.94 0.09 -3.04
C ALA A 44 -7.13 1.39 -3.11
N GLY A 45 -7.29 2.09 -4.23
CA GLY A 45 -6.53 3.29 -4.55
C GLY A 45 -6.59 4.25 -3.37
N PHE A 46 -5.44 4.43 -2.72
CA PHE A 46 -5.25 5.50 -1.76
C PHE A 46 -4.37 6.53 -2.44
N SER A 47 -4.80 7.78 -2.41
CA SER A 47 -4.04 8.91 -2.95
C SER A 47 -3.12 9.42 -1.85
N VAL A 48 -1.84 9.61 -2.14
CA VAL A 48 -0.88 10.19 -1.19
C VAL A 48 -0.28 11.44 -1.80
N ILE A 49 -0.38 12.55 -1.07
CA ILE A 49 0.33 13.79 -1.37
C ILE A 49 1.56 13.79 -0.47
N GLY A 50 2.74 13.60 -1.05
CA GLY A 50 3.99 13.57 -0.30
C GLY A 50 4.36 14.93 0.32
N ASN A 51 5.22 14.88 1.35
CA ASN A 51 5.77 16.05 2.05
C ASN A 51 6.45 17.06 1.10
N ASP A 52 7.17 16.56 0.09
CA ASP A 52 7.87 17.42 -0.87
C ASP A 52 6.94 18.08 -1.90
N LEU A 53 5.64 17.81 -1.85
CA LEU A 53 4.67 18.39 -2.77
C LEU A 53 3.96 19.58 -2.12
N THR A 54 4.04 20.72 -2.79
CA THR A 54 3.22 21.89 -2.50
C THR A 54 2.25 22.11 -3.65
N ILE A 55 0.95 22.01 -3.36
CA ILE A 55 -0.12 22.23 -4.33
C ILE A 55 -0.65 23.66 -4.11
N LEU A 56 -0.39 24.56 -5.07
CA LEU A 56 -0.80 25.96 -5.01
C LEU A 56 -1.69 26.32 -6.19
N GLY A 57 -2.84 26.91 -5.91
CA GLY A 57 -3.69 27.53 -6.93
C GLY A 57 -4.89 28.20 -6.29
N GLU A 58 -5.40 29.26 -6.89
CA GLU A 58 -6.55 30.01 -6.36
C GLU A 58 -7.86 29.19 -6.36
N LYS A 59 -7.92 28.14 -7.18
CA LYS A 59 -9.10 27.26 -7.35
C LYS A 59 -8.71 25.80 -7.62
N ILE A 60 -7.82 25.23 -6.81
CA ILE A 60 -7.53 23.80 -6.89
C ILE A 60 -8.57 23.02 -6.07
N THR A 61 -9.11 21.96 -6.66
CA THR A 61 -9.98 21.01 -5.97
C THR A 61 -9.44 19.59 -6.17
N ILE A 62 -9.16 18.90 -5.07
CA ILE A 62 -8.67 17.53 -5.05
C ILE A 62 -9.84 16.61 -4.74
N ILE A 63 -10.13 15.65 -5.61
CA ILE A 63 -11.24 14.71 -5.44
C ILE A 63 -10.69 13.29 -5.41
N SER A 64 -10.81 12.63 -4.26
CA SER A 64 -10.46 11.22 -4.09
C SER A 64 -11.72 10.38 -3.88
N GLN A 65 -11.84 9.26 -4.61
CA GLN A 65 -13.01 8.37 -4.51
C GLN A 65 -13.00 7.51 -3.24
N ASN A 66 -11.83 7.32 -2.62
CA ASN A 66 -11.63 6.45 -1.48
C ASN A 66 -10.89 7.20 -0.36
N LYS A 67 -9.61 6.86 -0.17
CA LYS A 67 -8.78 7.38 0.91
C LYS A 67 -7.73 8.32 0.32
N ILE A 68 -7.59 9.48 0.93
CA ILE A 68 -6.52 10.43 0.64
C ILE A 68 -5.68 10.68 1.88
N GLN A 69 -4.38 10.66 1.70
CA GLN A 69 -3.38 11.02 2.70
C GLN A 69 -2.65 12.29 2.23
N VAL A 70 -2.53 13.24 3.14
CA VAL A 70 -1.88 14.53 2.90
C VAL A 70 -0.70 14.64 3.85
N ASP A 71 0.51 14.52 3.29
CA ASP A 71 1.78 14.65 4.00
C ASP A 71 2.52 15.96 3.68
N GLY A 72 2.01 16.78 2.75
CA GLY A 72 2.61 18.05 2.32
C GLY A 72 1.66 19.24 2.40
N HIS A 73 1.95 20.29 1.62
CA HIS A 73 1.19 21.54 1.63
C HIS A 73 0.12 21.56 0.53
N VAL A 74 -1.13 21.78 0.91
CA VAL A 74 -2.25 21.87 -0.03
C VAL A 74 -2.98 23.19 0.17
N HIS A 75 -2.95 24.06 -0.83
CA HIS A 75 -3.76 25.26 -0.89
C HIS A 75 -4.90 25.04 -1.90
N GLY A 76 -6.08 24.74 -1.39
CA GLY A 76 -7.26 24.40 -2.18
C GLY A 76 -8.29 23.59 -1.41
N ASP A 77 -9.29 23.12 -2.15
CA ASP A 77 -10.39 22.34 -1.60
C ASP A 77 -10.07 20.83 -1.69
N VAL A 78 -10.30 20.10 -0.60
CA VAL A 78 -10.05 18.66 -0.52
C VAL A 78 -11.35 17.91 -0.30
N HIS A 79 -11.66 17.01 -1.22
CA HIS A 79 -12.85 16.16 -1.21
C HIS A 79 -12.46 14.68 -1.23
N GLY A 80 -13.05 13.89 -0.35
CA GLY A 80 -12.94 12.44 -0.43
C GLY A 80 -13.75 11.71 0.63
N LYS A 81 -13.79 10.37 0.59
CA LYS A 81 -14.48 9.62 1.65
C LYS A 81 -13.70 9.65 2.96
N GLN A 82 -12.40 9.38 2.89
CA GLN A 82 -11.53 9.38 4.06
C GLN A 82 -10.31 10.27 3.83
N VAL A 83 -10.17 11.33 4.63
CA VAL A 83 -9.03 12.24 4.58
C VAL A 83 -8.14 11.99 5.79
N VAL A 84 -6.85 11.83 5.55
CA VAL A 84 -5.83 11.69 6.60
C VAL A 84 -4.79 12.79 6.39
N ILE A 85 -4.68 13.70 7.34
CA ILE A 85 -3.65 14.74 7.34
C ILE A 85 -2.58 14.28 8.31
N SER A 86 -1.39 13.99 7.78
CA SER A 86 -0.26 13.58 8.59
C SER A 86 0.32 14.77 9.36
N LYS A 87 1.23 14.48 10.30
CA LYS A 87 1.90 15.50 11.13
C LYS A 87 2.54 16.62 10.29
N ASP A 88 3.18 16.25 9.19
CA ASP A 88 3.90 17.19 8.32
C ASP A 88 2.97 17.79 7.23
N GLY A 89 1.71 17.34 7.18
CA GLY A 89 0.70 17.84 6.25
C GLY A 89 0.06 19.15 6.71
N SER A 90 -0.11 20.08 5.77
CA SER A 90 -0.80 21.35 5.98
C SER A 90 -1.85 21.56 4.90
N VAL A 91 -3.10 21.73 5.29
CA VAL A 91 -4.20 21.99 4.35
C VAL A 91 -4.77 23.38 4.61
N THR A 92 -4.85 24.19 3.56
CA THR A 92 -5.43 25.53 3.58
C THR A 92 -6.57 25.60 2.58
N GLY A 93 -7.80 25.75 3.07
CA GLY A 93 -9.01 25.73 2.24
C GLY A 93 -10.12 24.85 2.82
N LYS A 94 -11.06 24.41 1.98
CA LYS A 94 -12.24 23.66 2.43
C LYS A 94 -12.01 22.16 2.37
N ILE A 95 -12.31 21.44 3.45
CA ILE A 95 -12.20 19.97 3.50
C ILE A 95 -13.61 19.38 3.62
N CYS A 96 -13.98 18.51 2.69
CA CYS A 96 -15.27 17.80 2.68
C CYS A 96 -15.04 16.29 2.64
N ALA A 97 -15.33 15.59 3.74
CA ALA A 97 -15.21 14.14 3.78
C ALA A 97 -16.14 13.48 4.81
N GLU A 98 -16.39 12.19 4.63
CA GLU A 98 -17.16 11.38 5.59
C GLU A 98 -16.35 11.13 6.88
N LYS A 99 -15.04 10.91 6.74
CA LYS A 99 -14.12 10.67 7.86
C LYS A 99 -12.83 11.47 7.68
N ILE A 100 -12.42 12.19 8.73
CA ILE A 100 -11.20 13.01 8.73
C ILE A 100 -10.35 12.63 9.95
N ASP A 101 -9.08 12.31 9.71
CA ASP A 101 -8.06 12.10 10.74
C ASP A 101 -7.01 13.23 10.60
N VAL A 102 -6.92 14.12 11.57
CA VAL A 102 -6.00 15.27 11.51
C VAL A 102 -4.89 15.08 12.53
N ARG A 103 -3.66 14.99 12.04
CA ARG A 103 -2.43 14.94 12.85
C ARG A 103 -1.52 16.15 12.64
N GLY A 104 -1.71 16.87 11.53
CA GLY A 104 -0.96 18.06 11.14
C GLY A 104 -1.76 19.35 11.27
N GLY A 105 -1.42 20.34 10.43
CA GLY A 105 -2.02 21.68 10.44
C GLY A 105 -3.19 21.83 9.46
N VAL A 106 -4.25 22.54 9.86
CA VAL A 106 -5.36 22.91 8.99
C VAL A 106 -5.68 24.38 9.23
N THR A 107 -5.84 25.17 8.16
CA THR A 107 -6.07 26.63 8.22
C THR A 107 -7.17 27.06 7.28
#